data_AF-A0A662VTI9-F1
#
_entry.id   AF-A0A662VTI9-F1
#
_cell.length_a   1.000
_cell.length_b   1.000
_cell.length_c   1.000
_cell.angle_alpha   90.00
_cell.angle_beta   90.00
_cell.angle_gamma   90.00
#
_symmetry.space_group_name_H-M   'P 1'
#
loop_
_entity.id
_entity.type
_entity.pdbx_description
1 polymer ?
#
loop_
_entity_poly.entity_id
_entity_poly.type
_entity_poly.pdbx_seq_one_letter_code
_entity_poly.pdbx_strand_id
1 'polypeptide(L)'
;MKLEILEELRKAAKSKIDASKIDTWIGIESFYYNGKWHVKCIIYQDQINPCRVELIFGDKITIEKLENLRRVPMHVVYVDSALKELEKADNLIENGKFEEAIKSFWGSIIYSLKAYGLISKGCRIVEVSIMDLAKEFSKLVEDKAFFDKISRIKSIVGDTFDILDVDIELVQEDAREVVEKNC
;
A
#
# COMPACT_ATOMS: atom_id res chain seq x y z
N MET A 1 5.50 -6.79 -5.09
CA MET A 1 5.43 -8.11 -4.39
C MET A 1 3.95 -8.45 -4.21
N LYS A 2 3.52 -9.72 -4.19
CA LYS A 2 2.09 -10.02 -3.97
C LYS A 2 1.61 -9.39 -2.65
N LEU A 3 0.45 -8.74 -2.65
CA LEU A 3 -0.12 -8.05 -1.49
C LEU A 3 -0.32 -9.02 -0.33
N GLU A 4 -0.73 -10.25 -0.64
CA GLU A 4 -0.87 -11.33 0.34
C GLU A 4 0.42 -11.53 1.15
N ILE A 5 1.58 -11.51 0.49
CA ILE A 5 2.88 -11.62 1.15
C ILE A 5 3.12 -10.38 2.01
N LEU A 6 2.93 -9.16 1.48
CA LEU A 6 3.07 -7.91 2.26
C LEU A 6 2.19 -7.91 3.52
N GLU A 7 0.95 -8.40 3.41
CA GLU A 7 0.01 -8.50 4.52
C GLU A 7 0.42 -9.55 5.54
N GLU A 8 0.87 -10.74 5.12
CA GLU A 8 1.40 -11.77 6.00
C GLU A 8 2.63 -11.27 6.77
N LEU A 9 3.54 -10.58 6.08
CA LEU A 9 4.73 -9.97 6.67
C LEU A 9 4.33 -8.90 7.70
N ARG A 10 3.34 -8.05 7.38
CA ARG A 10 2.80 -7.03 8.27
C ARG A 10 2.14 -7.65 9.51
N LYS A 11 1.32 -8.69 9.33
CA LYS A 11 0.67 -9.44 10.42
C LYS A 11 1.70 -10.12 11.32
N ALA A 12 2.70 -10.77 10.73
CA ALA A 12 3.79 -11.41 11.46
C ALA A 12 4.58 -10.39 12.29
N ALA A 13 4.93 -9.24 11.70
CA ALA A 13 5.58 -8.15 12.42
C ALA A 13 4.71 -7.67 13.60
N LYS A 14 3.43 -7.37 13.37
CA LYS A 14 2.49 -6.95 14.42
C LYS A 14 2.42 -7.97 15.57
N SER A 15 2.33 -9.26 15.25
CA SER A 15 2.22 -10.33 16.26
C SER A 15 3.45 -10.43 17.17
N LYS A 16 4.64 -10.12 16.66
CA LYS A 16 5.90 -10.24 17.38
C LYS A 16 6.24 -9.01 18.22
N ILE A 17 5.70 -7.85 17.87
CA ILE A 17 5.96 -6.58 18.54
C ILE A 17 4.96 -6.34 19.71
N ASP A 18 4.16 -7.35 20.09
CA ASP A 18 3.00 -7.22 21.02
C ASP A 18 2.07 -6.05 20.61
N ALA A 19 1.98 -5.80 19.29
CA ALA A 19 1.12 -4.76 18.72
C ALA A 19 -0.37 -5.11 18.82
N SER A 20 -0.72 -6.30 19.31
CA SER A 20 -2.11 -6.63 19.67
C SER A 20 -2.65 -5.79 20.83
N LYS A 21 -1.79 -5.10 21.58
CA LYS A 21 -2.18 -4.22 22.70
C LYS A 21 -2.04 -2.73 22.39
N ILE A 22 -1.48 -2.37 21.23
CA ILE A 22 -1.07 -1.01 20.90
C ILE A 22 -1.34 -0.80 19.41
N ASP A 23 -2.03 0.29 19.03
CA ASP A 23 -2.19 0.75 17.63
C ASP A 23 -0.83 1.11 17.00
N THR A 24 0.03 0.11 16.82
CA THR A 24 1.38 0.23 16.31
C THR A 24 1.33 0.13 14.80
N TRP A 25 1.80 1.18 14.15
CA TRP A 25 1.87 1.25 12.70
C TRP A 25 3.16 0.56 12.25
N ILE A 26 3.06 -0.31 11.25
CA ILE A 26 4.20 -1.01 10.66
C ILE A 26 4.17 -0.74 9.17
N GLY A 27 5.07 0.15 8.75
CA GLY A 27 5.28 0.45 7.34
C GLY A 27 6.43 -0.36 6.78
N ILE A 28 6.21 -0.98 5.62
CA ILE A 28 7.26 -1.73 4.92
C ILE A 28 8.08 -0.73 4.10
N GLU A 29 9.39 -0.74 4.30
CA GLU A 29 10.33 0.18 3.63
C GLU A 29 10.97 -0.49 2.42
N SER A 30 11.45 -1.72 2.57
CA SER A 30 12.06 -2.49 1.49
C SER A 30 12.12 -3.98 1.85
N PHE A 31 12.35 -4.81 0.84
CA PHE A 31 12.56 -6.24 1.02
C PHE A 31 13.57 -6.76 0.01
N TYR A 32 14.28 -7.83 0.37
CA TYR A 32 15.22 -8.50 -0.53
C TYR A 32 15.38 -9.97 -0.13
N TYR A 33 15.89 -10.77 -1.05
CA TYR A 33 16.17 -12.19 -0.82
C TYR A 33 17.69 -12.44 -0.80
N ASN A 34 18.19 -13.03 0.29
CA ASN A 34 19.59 -13.43 0.45
C ASN A 34 19.67 -14.79 1.16
N GLY A 35 19.16 -15.84 0.51
CA GLY A 35 19.00 -17.17 1.11
C GLY A 35 17.85 -17.28 2.12
N LYS A 36 17.34 -16.14 2.59
CA LYS A 36 16.09 -15.94 3.35
C LYS A 36 15.41 -14.66 2.85
N TRP A 37 14.13 -14.48 3.15
CA TRP A 37 13.48 -13.19 2.93
C TRP A 37 13.81 -12.23 4.05
N HIS A 38 14.26 -11.04 3.68
CA HIS A 38 14.58 -9.94 4.57
C HIS A 38 13.62 -8.79 4.29
N VAL A 39 12.95 -8.28 5.33
CA VAL A 39 11.95 -7.23 5.19
C VAL A 39 12.29 -6.12 6.19
N LYS A 40 12.67 -4.97 5.66
CA LYS A 40 12.92 -3.77 6.44
C LYS A 40 11.61 -3.06 6.66
N CYS A 41 11.25 -2.92 7.93
CA CYS A 41 10.03 -2.29 8.38
C CYS A 41 10.35 -1.12 9.30
N ILE A 42 9.44 -0.17 9.37
CA ILE A 42 9.47 0.91 10.33
C ILE A 42 8.26 0.74 11.24
N ILE A 43 8.54 0.57 12.52
CA ILE A 43 7.56 0.53 13.60
C ILE A 43 7.39 1.97 14.08
N TYR A 44 6.17 2.49 14.09
CA TYR A 44 5.91 3.86 14.56
C TYR A 44 4.55 3.99 15.25
N GLN A 45 4.44 5.00 16.11
CA GLN A 45 3.22 5.40 16.81
C GLN A 45 3.29 6.90 17.09
N ASP A 46 2.15 7.56 17.30
CA ASP A 46 2.05 9.01 17.55
C ASP A 46 2.95 9.52 18.69
N GLN A 47 3.35 8.67 19.63
CA GLN A 47 4.16 9.01 20.81
C GLN A 47 5.51 8.28 20.90
N ILE A 48 5.84 7.41 19.94
CA ILE A 48 7.07 6.62 19.98
C ILE A 48 7.97 7.04 18.82
N ASN A 49 9.26 7.26 19.12
CA ASN A 49 10.27 7.49 18.08
C ASN A 49 10.24 6.31 17.10
N PRO A 50 10.02 6.55 15.80
CA PRO A 50 9.95 5.48 14.82
C PRO A 50 11.23 4.62 14.87
N CYS A 51 11.08 3.31 14.76
CA CYS A 51 12.19 2.39 14.84
C CYS A 51 12.25 1.52 13.58
N ARG A 52 13.40 1.55 12.91
CA ARG A 52 13.67 0.67 11.78
C ARG A 52 14.10 -0.69 12.31
N VAL A 53 13.44 -1.73 11.84
CA VAL A 53 13.71 -3.13 12.15
C VAL A 53 13.83 -3.93 10.86
N GLU A 54 14.52 -5.05 10.93
CA GLU A 54 14.57 -6.05 9.88
C GLU A 54 13.96 -7.35 10.37
N LEU A 55 12.98 -7.85 9.62
CA LEU A 55 12.38 -9.16 9.84
C LEU A 55 13.04 -10.15 8.87
N ILE A 56 13.59 -11.22 9.42
CA ILE A 56 14.27 -12.26 8.65
C ILE A 56 13.44 -13.54 8.73
N PHE A 57 12.91 -13.99 7.59
CA PHE A 57 12.02 -15.13 7.47
C PHE A 57 12.81 -16.38 7.08
N GLY A 58 13.05 -17.26 8.06
CA GLY A 58 13.48 -18.65 7.86
C GLY A 58 12.57 -19.60 8.64
N ASP A 59 13.10 -20.70 9.19
CA ASP A 59 12.35 -21.64 10.04
C ASP A 59 11.66 -20.96 11.25
N LYS A 60 12.23 -19.84 11.70
CA LYS A 60 11.63 -18.90 12.63
C LYS A 60 11.80 -17.48 12.08
N ILE A 61 10.87 -16.60 12.43
CA ILE A 61 10.96 -15.17 12.14
C ILE A 61 11.83 -14.52 13.21
N THR A 62 12.96 -13.94 12.79
CA THR A 62 13.86 -13.16 13.64
C THR A 62 13.61 -11.67 13.42
N ILE A 63 13.69 -10.86 14.48
CA ILE A 63 13.59 -9.41 14.41
C ILE A 63 14.91 -8.81 14.87
N GLU A 64 15.52 -8.00 14.01
CA GLU A 64 16.72 -7.24 14.32
C GLU A 64 16.38 -5.75 14.36
N LYS A 65 16.70 -5.10 15.48
CA LYS A 65 16.59 -3.64 15.55
C LYS A 65 17.79 -3.02 14.83
N LEU A 66 17.51 -2.20 13.82
CA LEU A 66 18.55 -1.52 13.06
C LEU A 66 18.87 -0.15 13.69
N GLU A 67 17.86 0.72 13.80
CA GLU A 67 18.07 2.06 14.37
C GLU A 67 16.77 2.74 14.84
N ASN A 68 16.92 3.81 15.62
CA ASN A 68 15.84 4.76 15.86
C ASN A 68 15.89 5.85 14.79
N LEU A 69 14.75 6.17 14.20
CA LEU A 69 14.60 7.24 13.23
C LEU A 69 14.04 8.48 13.90
N ARG A 70 14.39 9.65 13.37
CA ARG A 70 13.79 10.92 13.80
C ARG A 70 12.35 11.07 13.31
N ARG A 71 12.07 10.54 12.11
CA ARG A 71 10.76 10.60 11.42
C ARG A 71 10.62 9.41 10.47
N VAL A 72 9.38 9.00 10.20
CA VAL A 72 9.06 7.99 9.19
C VAL A 72 9.25 8.61 7.79
N PRO A 73 9.93 7.94 6.85
CA PRO A 73 9.97 8.36 5.45
C PRO A 73 8.57 8.42 4.84
N MET A 74 8.26 9.49 4.10
CA MET A 74 6.91 9.71 3.58
C MET A 74 6.41 8.63 2.62
N HIS A 75 7.29 8.02 1.81
CA HIS A 75 6.89 6.93 0.92
C HIS A 75 6.37 5.73 1.72
N VAL A 76 6.97 5.41 2.87
CA VAL A 76 6.51 4.36 3.79
C VAL A 76 5.12 4.67 4.33
N VAL A 77 4.87 5.93 4.71
CA VAL A 77 3.54 6.39 5.17
C VAL A 77 2.49 6.21 4.08
N TYR A 78 2.82 6.52 2.83
CA TYR A 78 1.90 6.34 1.72
C TYR A 78 1.63 4.87 1.39
N VAL A 79 2.65 4.01 1.40
CA VAL A 79 2.43 2.57 1.24
C VAL A 79 1.48 2.05 2.34
N ASP A 80 1.73 2.39 3.60
CA ASP A 80 0.83 1.95 4.69
C ASP A 80 -0.59 2.51 4.55
N SER A 81 -0.73 3.76 4.10
CA SER A 81 -2.03 4.38 3.83
C SER A 81 -2.75 3.71 2.66
N ALA A 82 -2.03 3.29 1.62
CA ALA A 82 -2.59 2.52 0.50
C ALA A 82 -3.15 1.18 0.99
N LEU A 83 -2.39 0.45 1.80
CA LEU A 83 -2.82 -0.82 2.39
C LEU A 83 -4.03 -0.66 3.32
N LYS A 84 -4.06 0.41 4.13
CA LYS A 84 -5.21 0.71 5.01
C LYS A 84 -6.48 1.03 4.23
N GLU A 85 -6.37 1.73 3.11
CA GLU A 85 -7.54 2.00 2.26
C GLU A 85 -8.03 0.72 1.55
N LEU A 86 -7.17 -0.24 1.20
CA LEU A 86 -7.61 -1.57 0.73
C LEU A 86 -8.38 -2.32 1.81
N GLU A 87 -7.79 -2.43 3.01
CA GLU A 87 -8.43 -3.09 4.16
C GLU A 87 -9.78 -2.46 4.51
N LYS A 88 -9.86 -1.12 4.43
CA LYS A 88 -11.11 -0.39 4.60
C LYS A 88 -12.11 -0.67 3.49
N ALA A 89 -11.68 -0.73 2.23
CA ALA A 89 -12.56 -1.07 1.10
C ALA A 89 -13.17 -2.46 1.26
N ASP A 90 -12.37 -3.46 1.64
CA ASP A 90 -12.86 -4.83 1.89
C ASP A 90 -13.93 -4.85 2.98
N ASN A 91 -13.67 -4.20 4.12
CA ASN A 91 -14.65 -4.08 5.21
C ASN A 91 -15.93 -3.37 4.74
N LEU A 92 -15.83 -2.37 3.86
CA LEU A 92 -17.00 -1.65 3.33
C LEU A 92 -17.83 -2.54 2.40
N ILE A 93 -17.20 -3.38 1.57
CA ILE A 93 -17.87 -4.39 0.74
C ILE A 93 -18.64 -5.38 1.61
N GLU A 94 -18.01 -5.92 2.66
CA GLU A 94 -18.66 -6.85 3.60
C GLU A 94 -19.89 -6.24 4.28
N ASN A 95 -19.91 -4.91 4.45
CA ASN A 95 -21.02 -4.15 5.02
C ASN A 95 -22.00 -3.59 3.96
N GLY A 96 -21.86 -3.96 2.68
CA GLY A 96 -22.73 -3.51 1.59
C GLY A 96 -22.58 -2.02 1.20
N LYS A 97 -21.50 -1.35 1.64
CA LYS A 97 -21.24 0.07 1.42
C LYS A 97 -20.36 0.31 0.19
N PHE A 98 -20.88 -0.06 -0.97
CA PHE A 98 -20.09 -0.17 -2.20
C PHE A 98 -19.54 1.17 -2.71
N GLU A 99 -20.28 2.27 -2.63
CA GLU A 99 -19.79 3.60 -3.04
C GLU A 99 -18.55 4.02 -2.25
N GLU A 100 -18.61 3.79 -0.94
CA GLU A 100 -17.55 4.11 0.00
C GLU A 100 -16.33 3.20 -0.26
N ALA A 101 -16.57 1.92 -0.57
CA ALA A 101 -15.51 0.98 -0.93
C ALA A 101 -14.76 1.42 -2.19
N ILE A 102 -15.48 1.86 -3.24
CA ILE A 102 -14.87 2.35 -4.49
C ILE A 102 -14.03 3.61 -4.23
N LYS A 103 -14.51 4.54 -3.39
CA LYS A 103 -13.73 5.72 -2.96
C LYS A 103 -12.46 5.30 -2.20
N SER A 104 -12.54 4.27 -1.37
CA SER A 104 -11.38 3.71 -0.68
C SER A 104 -10.39 3.03 -1.64
N PHE A 105 -10.84 2.25 -2.63
CA PHE A 105 -9.95 1.72 -3.68
C PHE A 105 -9.20 2.83 -4.42
N TRP A 106 -9.89 3.90 -4.78
CA TRP A 106 -9.24 5.06 -5.41
C TRP A 106 -8.25 5.76 -4.49
N GLY A 107 -8.59 5.92 -3.20
CA GLY A 107 -7.67 6.41 -2.19
C GLY A 107 -6.39 5.57 -2.12
N SER A 108 -6.53 4.25 -2.18
CA SER A 108 -5.40 3.32 -2.18
C SER A 108 -4.48 3.51 -3.38
N ILE A 109 -5.04 3.61 -4.59
CA ILE A 109 -4.29 3.87 -5.83
C ILE A 109 -3.55 5.21 -5.77
N ILE A 110 -4.19 6.25 -5.26
CA ILE A 110 -3.55 7.57 -5.07
C ILE A 110 -2.32 7.43 -4.18
N TYR A 111 -2.45 6.75 -3.04
CA TYR A 111 -1.36 6.60 -2.09
C TYR A 111 -0.21 5.75 -2.65
N SER A 112 -0.50 4.66 -3.36
CA SER A 112 0.55 3.83 -3.95
C SER A 112 1.33 4.58 -5.03
N LEU A 113 0.66 5.33 -5.92
CA LEU A 113 1.32 6.16 -6.94
C LEU A 113 2.12 7.32 -6.32
N LYS A 114 1.67 7.88 -5.20
CA LYS A 114 2.43 8.89 -4.43
C LYS A 114 3.71 8.30 -3.84
N ALA A 115 3.66 7.08 -3.32
CA ALA A 115 4.84 6.38 -2.85
C ALA A 115 5.83 6.16 -4.00
N TYR A 116 5.36 5.64 -5.14
CA TYR A 116 6.17 5.49 -6.34
C TYR A 116 6.81 6.81 -6.79
N GLY A 117 6.03 7.89 -6.88
CA GLY A 117 6.54 9.21 -7.32
C GLY A 117 7.65 9.74 -6.40
N LEU A 118 7.55 9.51 -5.08
CA LEU A 118 8.61 9.86 -4.14
C LEU A 118 9.87 9.01 -4.33
N ILE A 119 9.72 7.70 -4.49
CA ILE A 119 10.85 6.76 -4.61
C ILE A 119 11.60 6.99 -5.92
N SER A 120 10.87 7.09 -7.03
CA SER A 120 11.45 7.15 -8.38
C SER A 120 11.99 8.53 -8.75
N LYS A 121 11.38 9.61 -8.27
CA LYS A 121 11.69 10.98 -8.71
C LYS A 121 12.18 11.92 -7.61
N GLY A 122 12.07 11.53 -6.33
CA GLY A 122 12.35 12.44 -5.21
C GLY A 122 11.43 13.68 -5.17
N CYS A 123 10.35 13.69 -5.94
CA CYS A 123 9.48 14.85 -6.10
C CYS A 123 8.52 15.01 -4.92
N ARG A 124 8.33 16.25 -4.45
CA ARG A 124 7.17 16.59 -3.62
C ARG A 124 5.92 16.53 -4.49
N ILE A 125 5.00 15.63 -4.14
CA ILE A 125 3.76 15.25 -4.85
C ILE A 125 2.83 16.39 -5.29
N VAL A 126 3.08 17.63 -4.87
CA VAL A 126 2.25 18.79 -5.22
C VAL A 126 2.35 19.16 -6.72
N GLU A 127 3.34 18.62 -7.44
CA GLU A 127 3.69 19.09 -8.79
C GLU A 127 3.27 18.14 -9.93
N VAL A 128 2.76 16.94 -9.65
CA VAL A 128 2.47 15.93 -10.69
C VAL A 128 1.09 15.30 -10.50
N SER A 129 0.31 15.24 -11.58
CA SER A 129 -0.99 14.55 -11.60
C SER A 129 -0.82 13.06 -11.33
N ILE A 130 -1.75 12.47 -10.55
CA ILE A 130 -1.81 11.02 -10.31
C ILE A 130 -1.92 10.23 -11.62
N MET A 131 -2.65 10.77 -12.62
CA MET A 131 -2.76 10.12 -13.93
C MET A 131 -1.46 10.18 -14.74
N ASP A 132 -0.67 11.25 -14.59
CA ASP A 132 0.62 11.33 -15.27
C ASP A 132 1.60 10.32 -14.66
N LEU A 133 1.63 10.21 -13.32
CA LEU A 133 2.38 9.18 -12.61
C LEU A 133 1.96 7.76 -13.05
N ALA A 134 0.66 7.50 -13.15
CA ALA A 134 0.14 6.22 -13.61
C ALA A 134 0.58 5.88 -15.04
N LYS A 135 0.51 6.85 -15.96
CA LYS A 135 0.90 6.68 -17.37
C LYS A 135 2.40 6.46 -17.56
N GLU A 136 3.22 7.09 -16.73
CA GLU A 136 4.65 6.85 -16.73
C GLU A 136 4.99 5.48 -16.14
N PHE A 137 4.38 5.14 -15.00
CA PHE A 137 4.58 3.84 -14.38
C PHE A 137 4.18 2.70 -15.31
N SER A 138 3.03 2.81 -15.98
CA SER A 138 2.55 1.80 -16.94
C SER A 138 3.55 1.56 -18.08
N LYS A 139 4.27 2.59 -18.53
CA LYS A 139 5.35 2.45 -19.52
C LYS A 139 6.57 1.73 -18.93
N LEU A 140 6.92 2.05 -17.68
CA LEU A 140 8.07 1.45 -16.99
C LEU A 140 7.88 -0.06 -16.78
N VAL A 141 6.67 -0.49 -16.40
CA VAL A 141 6.35 -1.91 -16.19
C VAL A 141 5.90 -2.63 -17.47
N GLU A 142 5.92 -1.94 -18.61
CA GLU A 142 5.47 -2.45 -19.93
C GLU A 142 4.05 -3.05 -19.92
N ASP A 143 3.20 -2.57 -19.01
CA ASP A 143 1.82 -3.03 -18.85
C ASP A 143 0.84 -1.95 -19.33
N LYS A 144 0.30 -2.16 -20.53
CA LYS A 144 -0.67 -1.24 -21.12
C LYS A 144 -2.03 -1.29 -20.42
N ALA A 145 -2.43 -2.44 -19.88
CA ALA A 145 -3.71 -2.60 -19.20
C ALA A 145 -3.71 -1.86 -17.86
N PHE A 146 -2.55 -1.72 -17.21
CA PHE A 146 -2.41 -1.01 -15.94
C PHE A 146 -3.03 0.39 -15.92
N PHE A 147 -2.78 1.19 -16.96
CA PHE A 147 -3.32 2.55 -17.03
C PHE A 147 -4.84 2.55 -17.27
N ASP A 148 -5.33 1.59 -18.04
CA ASP A 148 -6.76 1.42 -18.32
C ASP A 148 -7.53 1.05 -17.05
N LYS A 149 -6.96 0.17 -16.21
CA LYS A 149 -7.50 -0.19 -14.89
C LYS A 149 -7.68 1.01 -13.97
N ILE A 150 -6.64 1.84 -13.86
CA ILE A 150 -6.68 3.09 -13.07
C ILE A 150 -7.71 4.07 -13.63
N SER A 151 -7.77 4.20 -14.96
CA SER A 151 -8.71 5.09 -15.63
C SER A 151 -10.17 4.67 -15.39
N ARG A 152 -10.45 3.37 -15.41
CA ARG A 152 -11.76 2.79 -15.10
C ARG A 152 -12.21 3.11 -13.68
N ILE A 153 -11.33 2.91 -12.69
CA ILE A 153 -11.67 3.20 -11.28
C ILE A 153 -11.90 4.70 -11.09
N LYS A 154 -11.05 5.54 -11.70
CA LYS A 154 -11.21 7.00 -11.64
C LYS A 154 -12.54 7.46 -12.26
N SER A 155 -12.96 6.91 -13.39
CA SER A 155 -14.25 7.30 -14.00
C SER A 155 -15.42 6.94 -13.11
N ILE A 156 -15.40 5.76 -12.48
CA ILE A 156 -16.46 5.33 -11.54
C ILE A 156 -16.53 6.26 -10.32
N VAL A 157 -15.40 6.75 -9.81
CA VAL A 157 -15.38 7.71 -8.68
C VAL A 157 -15.80 9.12 -9.10
N GLY A 158 -15.47 9.54 -10.32
CA GLY A 158 -15.73 10.88 -10.83
C GLY A 158 -17.17 11.13 -11.27
N ASP A 159 -17.85 10.07 -11.69
CA ASP A 159 -19.23 10.11 -12.16
C ASP A 159 -20.18 9.60 -11.06
N THR A 160 -21.31 10.28 -10.84
CA THR A 160 -22.42 9.81 -9.98
C THR A 160 -23.18 8.66 -10.67
N PHE A 161 -22.51 7.56 -11.01
CA PHE A 161 -23.16 6.39 -11.59
C PHE A 161 -24.05 5.68 -10.57
N ASP A 162 -25.15 5.10 -11.05
CA ASP A 162 -25.84 4.04 -10.33
C ASP A 162 -24.88 2.85 -10.19
N ILE A 163 -24.46 2.56 -8.96
CA ILE A 163 -23.50 1.50 -8.62
C ILE A 163 -24.00 0.10 -9.03
N LEU A 164 -25.30 -0.02 -9.34
CA LEU A 164 -25.95 -1.27 -9.73
C LEU A 164 -25.32 -1.95 -10.95
N ASP A 165 -24.65 -1.19 -11.83
CA ASP A 165 -23.99 -1.72 -13.04
C ASP A 165 -22.46 -1.86 -12.90
N VAL A 166 -21.91 -1.58 -11.71
CA VAL A 166 -20.47 -1.67 -11.46
C VAL A 166 -20.11 -3.08 -11.00
N ASP A 167 -19.21 -3.73 -11.72
CA ASP A 167 -18.57 -4.97 -11.29
C ASP A 167 -17.55 -4.67 -10.18
N ILE A 168 -17.96 -4.88 -8.93
CA ILE A 168 -17.17 -4.57 -7.74
C ILE A 168 -15.98 -5.51 -7.59
N GLU A 169 -16.13 -6.78 -7.98
CA GLU A 169 -15.05 -7.77 -7.94
C GLU A 169 -13.93 -7.32 -8.90
N LEU A 170 -14.29 -6.91 -10.12
CA LEU A 170 -13.33 -6.36 -11.08
C LEU A 170 -12.62 -5.10 -10.56
N VAL A 171 -13.35 -4.18 -9.90
CA VAL A 171 -12.75 -2.96 -9.32
C VAL A 171 -11.79 -3.31 -8.19
N GLN A 172 -12.15 -4.28 -7.34
CA GLN A 172 -11.30 -4.76 -6.26
C GLN A 172 -10.01 -5.41 -6.81
N GLU A 173 -10.12 -6.28 -7.81
CA GLU A 173 -8.97 -6.91 -8.46
C GLU A 173 -8.05 -5.87 -9.12
N ASP A 174 -8.63 -4.96 -9.92
CA ASP A 174 -7.89 -3.88 -10.59
C ASP A 174 -7.14 -3.00 -9.57
N ALA A 175 -7.79 -2.63 -8.46
CA ALA A 175 -7.17 -1.82 -7.41
C ALA A 175 -6.02 -2.55 -6.71
N ARG A 176 -6.21 -3.83 -6.37
CA ARG A 176 -5.17 -4.65 -5.72
C ARG A 176 -3.94 -4.79 -6.60
N GLU A 177 -4.13 -5.14 -7.87
CA GLU A 177 -3.00 -5.29 -8.80
C GLU A 177 -2.23 -3.97 -8.99
N VAL A 178 -2.95 -2.83 -9.03
CA VAL A 178 -2.32 -1.52 -9.12
C VAL A 178 -1.44 -1.24 -7.90
N VAL A 179 -1.92 -1.54 -6.70
CA VAL A 179 -1.16 -1.34 -5.47
C VAL A 179 0.03 -2.29 -5.40
N GLU A 180 -0.14 -3.57 -5.77
CA GLU A 180 0.93 -4.58 -5.79
C GLU A 180 2.14 -4.21 -6.64
N LYS A 181 1.91 -3.53 -7.77
CA LYS A 181 2.97 -3.13 -8.68
C LYS A 181 3.68 -1.87 -8.22
N ASN A 182 2.98 -0.96 -7.54
CA ASN A 182 3.53 0.32 -7.06
C ASN A 182 4.26 0.22 -5.71
N CYS A 183 4.12 -0.89 -4.99
CA CYS A 183 4.68 -1.12 -3.64
C CYS A 183 5.73 -2.24 -3.66
#